data_AF-A0AAN3YWL5-F1
#
_entry.id   AF-A0AAN3YWL5-F1
#
_cell.length_a   1.000
_cell.length_b   1.000
_cell.length_c   1.000
_cell.angle_alpha   90.00
_cell.angle_beta   90.00
_cell.angle_gamma   90.00
#
_symmetry.space_group_name_H-M   'P 1'
#
loop_
_entity.id
_entity.type
_entity.pdbx_description
1 polymer ?
#
loop_
_entity_poly.entity_id
_entity_poly.type
_entity_poly.pdbx_seq_one_letter_code
_entity_poly.pdbx_strand_id
1 'polypeptide(L)'
;MKRILFVLGLLIGGFGVLLYQWVKPIDNDPYFFLSPKIAEGHPINIPIKLYKKGDSINFVFWKTPILSPKLLYLFPVSPPSSHIILNVVQDKNTKLNFYPTEIFTHNGPIKNIDNFEIFRVKLYKVNSDMSEYLISDFIHRNNIVRSSDAFTITPVPSEYGQYRLEVTVLGEWPELEINGLSYFITIKTYVNN
;
A
#
# COMPACT_ATOMS: atom_id res chain seq x y z
N MET A 1 -33.85 -12.11 47.29
CA MET A 1 -32.76 -12.88 46.65
C MET A 1 -33.02 -13.28 45.20
N LYS A 2 -34.10 -14.02 44.86
CA LYS A 2 -34.31 -14.54 43.49
C LYS A 2 -34.33 -13.48 42.36
N ARG A 3 -34.94 -12.31 42.60
CA ARG A 3 -34.95 -11.19 41.62
C ARG A 3 -33.57 -10.57 41.39
N ILE A 4 -32.76 -10.47 42.45
CA ILE A 4 -31.39 -9.92 42.37
C ILE A 4 -30.49 -10.89 41.58
N LEU A 5 -30.58 -12.19 41.84
CA LEU A 5 -29.88 -13.23 41.09
C LEU A 5 -30.27 -13.24 39.60
N PHE A 6 -31.55 -13.03 39.30
CA PHE A 6 -32.03 -12.94 37.91
C PHE A 6 -31.45 -11.72 37.18
N VAL A 7 -31.43 -10.55 37.83
CA VAL A 7 -30.83 -9.33 37.26
C VAL A 7 -29.31 -9.49 37.07
N LEU A 8 -28.61 -10.10 38.03
CA LEU A 8 -27.18 -10.43 37.89
C LEU A 8 -26.92 -11.39 36.74
N GLY A 9 -27.77 -12.41 36.57
CA GLY A 9 -27.70 -13.34 35.43
C GLY A 9 -27.85 -12.63 34.08
N LEU A 10 -28.80 -11.68 33.97
CA LEU A 10 -28.97 -10.88 32.76
C LEU A 10 -27.77 -9.96 32.49
N LEU A 11 -27.20 -9.35 33.53
CA LEU A 11 -26.01 -8.49 33.39
C LEU A 11 -24.78 -9.30 32.95
N ILE A 12 -24.54 -10.46 33.55
CA ILE A 12 -23.40 -11.33 33.19
C ILE A 12 -23.60 -11.89 31.78
N GLY A 13 -24.81 -12.32 31.43
CA GLY A 13 -25.13 -12.80 30.08
C GLY A 13 -24.96 -11.70 29.03
N GLY A 14 -25.50 -10.51 29.27
CA GLY A 14 -25.37 -9.36 28.38
C GLY A 14 -23.92 -8.91 28.23
N PHE A 15 -23.17 -8.84 29.33
CA PHE A 15 -21.75 -8.53 29.31
C PHE A 15 -20.95 -9.59 28.55
N GLY A 16 -21.25 -10.87 28.74
CA GLY A 16 -20.59 -11.97 28.01
C GLY A 16 -20.83 -11.90 26.50
N VAL A 17 -22.05 -11.59 26.06
CA VAL A 17 -22.36 -11.42 24.63
C VAL A 17 -21.65 -10.20 24.05
N LEU A 18 -21.63 -9.07 24.78
CA LEU A 18 -20.91 -7.86 24.36
C LEU A 18 -19.42 -8.13 24.25
N LEU A 19 -18.82 -8.80 25.24
CA LEU A 19 -17.40 -9.13 25.26
C LEU A 19 -17.05 -10.12 24.13
N TYR A 20 -17.91 -11.11 23.88
CA TYR A 20 -17.78 -12.00 22.73
C TYR A 20 -17.83 -11.23 21.41
N GLN A 21 -18.80 -10.33 21.20
CA GLN A 21 -18.88 -9.52 19.98
C GLN A 21 -17.68 -8.57 19.83
N TRP A 22 -17.11 -8.09 20.94
CA TRP A 22 -15.94 -7.22 20.94
C TRP A 22 -14.64 -7.95 20.59
N VAL A 23 -14.48 -9.18 21.07
CA VAL A 23 -13.28 -10.03 20.90
C VAL A 23 -13.36 -10.90 19.65
N LYS A 24 -14.57 -11.21 19.15
CA LYS A 24 -14.75 -12.02 17.96
C LYS A 24 -13.99 -11.38 16.78
N PRO A 25 -13.01 -12.07 16.21
CA PRO A 25 -12.30 -11.55 15.05
C PRO A 25 -13.30 -11.41 13.90
N ILE A 26 -13.20 -10.29 13.17
CA ILE A 26 -14.01 -10.04 11.99
C ILE A 26 -13.34 -10.81 10.85
N ASP A 27 -13.60 -12.11 10.79
CA ASP A 27 -12.98 -12.99 9.78
C ASP A 27 -13.71 -12.93 8.42
N ASN A 28 -14.89 -12.32 8.39
CA ASN A 28 -15.68 -12.17 7.18
C ASN A 28 -15.42 -10.81 6.54
N ASP A 29 -14.54 -10.78 5.55
CA ASP A 29 -14.41 -9.65 4.64
C ASP A 29 -15.61 -9.63 3.66
N PRO A 30 -16.56 -8.69 3.79
CA PRO A 30 -17.71 -8.64 2.89
C PRO A 30 -17.32 -8.26 1.46
N TYR A 31 -16.08 -7.83 1.23
CA TYR A 31 -15.54 -7.44 -0.07
C TYR A 31 -14.58 -8.50 -0.64
N PHE A 32 -14.70 -9.77 -0.20
CA PHE A 32 -13.82 -10.86 -0.62
C PHE A 32 -13.72 -11.02 -2.15
N PHE A 33 -14.79 -10.70 -2.87
CA PHE A 33 -14.93 -10.84 -4.33
C PHE A 33 -14.26 -9.72 -5.14
N LEU A 34 -13.85 -8.61 -4.52
CA LEU A 34 -13.19 -7.51 -5.22
C LEU A 34 -11.72 -7.85 -5.48
N SER A 35 -11.27 -7.68 -6.72
CA SER A 35 -9.88 -7.94 -7.12
C SER A 35 -9.46 -6.99 -8.26
N PRO A 36 -8.21 -6.46 -8.25
CA PRO A 36 -7.29 -6.47 -7.12
C PRO A 36 -7.77 -5.50 -6.03
N LYS A 37 -7.65 -5.89 -4.75
CA LYS A 37 -8.02 -5.05 -3.60
C LYS A 37 -6.84 -4.87 -2.66
N ILE A 38 -6.79 -3.71 -2.01
CA ILE A 38 -5.81 -3.44 -0.97
C ILE A 38 -6.16 -4.31 0.26
N ALA A 39 -5.17 -5.05 0.76
CA ALA A 39 -5.30 -5.84 1.97
C ALA A 39 -3.99 -5.85 2.78
N GLU A 40 -4.11 -5.98 4.10
CA GLU A 40 -2.96 -6.11 4.99
C GLU A 40 -2.18 -7.39 4.66
N GLY A 41 -0.85 -7.30 4.61
CA GLY A 41 0.04 -8.43 4.30
C GLY A 41 0.00 -8.90 2.83
N HIS A 42 -0.89 -8.37 1.99
CA HIS A 42 -1.08 -8.78 0.60
C HIS A 42 -0.87 -7.57 -0.33
N PRO A 43 0.38 -7.19 -0.61
CA PRO A 43 0.68 -6.06 -1.49
C PRO A 43 0.26 -6.36 -2.93
N ILE A 44 -0.23 -5.34 -3.64
CA ILE A 44 -0.48 -5.41 -5.08
C ILE A 44 0.81 -5.00 -5.78
N ASN A 45 1.52 -5.94 -6.39
CA ASN A 45 2.77 -5.68 -7.12
C ASN A 45 2.49 -5.66 -8.63
N ILE A 46 2.84 -4.55 -9.29
CA ILE A 46 2.67 -4.42 -10.74
C ILE A 46 4.02 -4.12 -11.37
N PRO A 47 4.50 -4.99 -12.29
CA PRO A 47 5.82 -4.85 -12.86
C PRO A 47 5.92 -3.57 -13.69
N ILE A 48 7.06 -2.89 -13.60
CA ILE A 48 7.38 -1.70 -14.39
C ILE A 48 8.83 -1.80 -14.87
N LYS A 49 9.10 -1.41 -16.11
CA LYS A 49 10.46 -1.36 -16.65
C LYS A 49 11.07 -0.02 -16.33
N LEU A 50 11.60 0.09 -15.11
CA LEU A 50 12.22 1.32 -14.62
C LEU A 50 13.34 1.83 -15.54
N TYR A 51 14.07 0.94 -16.21
CA TYR A 51 15.15 1.28 -17.13
C TYR A 51 14.69 1.89 -18.47
N LYS A 52 13.40 1.84 -18.80
CA LYS A 52 12.87 2.25 -20.11
C LYS A 52 11.97 3.49 -19.98
N LYS A 53 12.41 4.59 -20.60
CA LYS A 53 11.60 5.81 -20.69
C LYS A 53 10.27 5.55 -21.39
N GLY A 54 9.19 6.10 -20.84
CA GLY A 54 7.84 5.97 -21.38
C GLY A 54 7.19 4.62 -21.09
N ASP A 55 7.87 3.69 -20.40
CA ASP A 55 7.20 2.52 -19.85
C ASP A 55 6.15 2.99 -18.85
N SER A 56 4.96 2.41 -18.92
CA SER A 56 3.82 2.87 -18.14
C SER A 56 3.01 1.70 -17.63
N ILE A 57 2.52 1.83 -16.41
CA ILE A 57 1.46 0.98 -15.89
C ILE A 57 0.17 1.76 -15.83
N ASN A 58 -0.94 1.08 -16.09
CA ASN A 58 -2.28 1.60 -15.92
C ASN A 58 -3.14 0.48 -15.36
N PHE A 59 -3.61 0.63 -14.13
CA PHE A 59 -4.36 -0.43 -13.46
C PHE A 59 -5.41 0.12 -12.52
N VAL A 60 -6.43 -0.71 -12.30
CA VAL A 60 -7.55 -0.41 -11.43
C VAL A 60 -7.46 -1.25 -10.17
N PHE A 61 -7.73 -0.67 -9.01
CA PHE A 61 -7.73 -1.37 -7.72
C PHE A 61 -8.86 -0.88 -6.81
N TRP A 62 -9.22 -1.72 -5.85
CA TRP A 62 -10.23 -1.42 -4.85
C TRP A 62 -9.60 -1.04 -3.51
N LYS A 63 -10.03 0.09 -2.96
CA LYS A 63 -9.82 0.45 -1.56
C LYS A 63 -11.09 0.14 -0.77
N THR A 64 -11.01 -0.88 0.06
CA THR A 64 -12.07 -1.32 0.96
C THR A 64 -11.73 -0.95 2.40
N PRO A 65 -12.71 -0.95 3.32
CA PRO A 65 -12.43 -0.92 4.74
C PRO A 65 -11.44 -2.02 5.12
N ILE A 66 -10.30 -1.63 5.68
CA ILE A 66 -9.32 -2.54 6.26
C ILE A 66 -9.57 -2.52 7.76
N LEU A 67 -9.65 -3.71 8.36
CA LEU A 67 -9.86 -3.83 9.78
C LEU A 67 -8.71 -3.20 10.53
N SER A 68 -9.02 -2.23 11.39
CA SER A 68 -8.02 -1.70 12.31
C SER A 68 -7.60 -2.81 13.26
N PRO A 69 -6.29 -3.02 13.46
CA PRO A 69 -5.84 -3.92 14.50
C PRO A 69 -6.32 -3.41 15.86
N LYS A 70 -6.43 -4.33 16.80
CA LYS A 70 -6.73 -4.02 18.20
C LYS A 70 -5.60 -4.56 19.05
N LEU A 71 -4.96 -3.71 19.85
CA LEU A 71 -3.99 -4.16 20.83
C LEU A 71 -4.73 -4.99 21.89
N LEU A 72 -4.31 -6.25 22.07
CA LEU A 72 -4.94 -7.23 22.95
C LEU A 72 -6.44 -7.43 22.68
N TYR A 73 -6.92 -7.18 21.45
CA TYR A 73 -8.36 -7.16 21.10
C TYR A 73 -9.22 -6.13 21.85
N LEU A 74 -8.59 -5.19 22.56
CA LEU A 74 -9.26 -4.28 23.50
C LEU A 74 -9.08 -2.80 23.13
N PHE A 75 -7.86 -2.40 22.76
CA PHE A 75 -7.57 -1.00 22.47
C PHE A 75 -7.42 -0.78 20.95
N PRO A 76 -8.18 0.16 20.36
CA PRO A 76 -7.99 0.48 18.95
C PRO A 76 -6.58 1.02 18.75
N VAL A 77 -5.83 0.46 17.79
CA VAL A 77 -4.60 1.10 17.32
C VAL A 77 -4.90 1.99 16.12
N SER A 78 -3.92 2.78 15.70
CA SER A 78 -4.04 3.65 14.54
C SER A 78 -4.50 2.84 13.32
N PRO A 79 -5.42 3.40 12.50
CA PRO A 79 -5.91 2.70 11.32
C PRO A 79 -4.76 2.45 10.35
N PRO A 80 -4.78 1.32 9.62
CA PRO A 80 -3.78 1.02 8.62
C PRO A 80 -3.74 2.10 7.54
N SER A 81 -2.53 2.46 7.11
CA SER A 81 -2.32 3.41 6.01
C SER A 81 -1.77 2.69 4.79
N SER A 82 -2.29 3.01 3.60
CA SER A 82 -1.85 2.37 2.35
C SER A 82 -1.12 3.38 1.49
N HIS A 83 0.00 2.97 0.92
CA HIS A 83 0.90 3.82 0.14
C HIS A 83 1.26 3.14 -1.17
N ILE A 84 1.40 3.95 -2.22
CA ILE A 84 1.96 3.55 -3.50
C ILE A 84 3.46 3.80 -3.41
N ILE A 85 4.24 2.74 -3.62
CA ILE A 85 5.70 2.77 -3.54
C ILE A 85 6.33 2.13 -4.78
N LEU A 86 7.55 2.53 -5.10
CA LEU A 86 8.44 1.72 -5.93
C LEU A 86 9.03 0.61 -5.05
N ASN A 87 8.91 -0.64 -5.49
CA ASN A 87 9.50 -1.79 -4.83
C ASN A 87 10.54 -2.41 -5.75
N VAL A 88 11.75 -2.61 -5.21
CA VAL A 88 12.88 -3.20 -5.92
C VAL A 88 13.17 -4.54 -5.27
N VAL A 89 12.95 -5.61 -6.02
CA VAL A 89 13.13 -6.97 -5.55
C VAL A 89 14.40 -7.54 -6.15
N GLN A 90 15.27 -8.06 -5.28
CA GLN A 90 16.48 -8.77 -5.67
C GLN A 90 16.26 -10.28 -5.56
N ASP A 91 16.62 -11.00 -6.61
CA ASP A 91 16.61 -12.46 -6.62
C ASP A 91 17.62 -13.02 -5.60
N LYS A 92 17.24 -14.07 -4.89
CA LYS A 92 18.04 -14.67 -3.79
C LYS A 92 19.44 -15.10 -4.21
N ASN A 93 19.64 -15.43 -5.48
CA ASN A 93 20.91 -15.93 -6.01
C ASN A 93 21.81 -14.83 -6.60
N THR A 94 21.31 -13.61 -6.68
CA THR A 94 22.03 -12.48 -7.28
C THR A 94 22.84 -11.77 -6.22
N LYS A 95 24.15 -11.63 -6.43
CA LYS A 95 25.00 -10.79 -5.59
C LYS A 95 25.19 -9.44 -6.26
N LEU A 96 24.65 -8.40 -5.63
CA LEU A 96 24.82 -7.01 -6.05
C LEU A 96 25.87 -6.34 -5.15
N ASN A 97 26.56 -5.36 -5.71
CA ASN A 97 27.53 -4.54 -4.98
C ASN A 97 26.88 -3.36 -4.22
N PHE A 98 25.56 -3.28 -4.23
CA PHE A 98 24.74 -2.22 -3.61
C PHE A 98 23.43 -2.82 -3.10
N TYR A 99 22.78 -2.15 -2.14
CA TYR A 99 21.46 -2.56 -1.66
C TYR A 99 20.34 -2.07 -2.60
N PRO A 100 19.23 -2.79 -2.78
CA PRO A 100 18.11 -2.31 -3.61
C PRO A 100 17.59 -0.91 -3.23
N THR A 101 17.66 -0.53 -1.96
CA THR A 101 17.31 0.81 -1.46
C THR A 101 18.28 1.92 -1.88
N GLU A 102 19.41 1.56 -2.48
CA GLU A 102 20.48 2.46 -2.90
C GLU A 102 20.49 2.68 -4.42
N ILE A 103 19.51 2.15 -5.19
CA ILE A 103 19.54 2.26 -6.67
C ILE A 103 19.70 3.70 -7.20
N PHE A 104 19.25 4.67 -6.41
CA PHE A 104 19.25 6.10 -6.71
C PHE A 104 20.21 6.91 -5.80
N THR A 105 21.15 6.26 -5.13
CA THR A 105 22.13 6.92 -4.25
C THR A 105 23.56 6.75 -4.78
N HIS A 106 24.55 7.34 -4.10
CA HIS A 106 25.95 7.29 -4.52
C HIS A 106 26.52 5.88 -4.67
N ASN A 107 25.97 4.90 -3.94
CA ASN A 107 26.38 3.49 -3.99
C ASN A 107 25.71 2.73 -5.15
N GLY A 108 24.60 3.26 -5.68
CA GLY A 108 23.82 2.63 -6.73
C GLY A 108 24.38 2.82 -8.14
N PRO A 109 23.75 2.15 -9.12
CA PRO A 109 24.06 2.33 -10.54
C PRO A 109 23.76 3.75 -11.02
N ILE A 110 22.70 4.39 -10.50
CA ILE A 110 22.36 5.76 -10.88
C ILE A 110 22.88 6.75 -9.84
N LYS A 111 24.02 7.35 -10.16
CA LYS A 111 24.68 8.35 -9.32
C LYS A 111 24.04 9.72 -9.54
N ASN A 112 23.88 10.50 -8.46
CA ASN A 112 23.46 11.90 -8.49
C ASN A 112 22.11 12.16 -9.20
N ILE A 113 21.10 11.33 -8.95
CA ILE A 113 19.74 11.53 -9.48
C ILE A 113 18.94 12.57 -8.68
N ASP A 114 19.61 13.42 -7.90
CA ASP A 114 18.94 14.48 -7.13
C ASP A 114 18.09 15.35 -8.05
N ASN A 115 16.82 15.51 -7.68
CA ASN A 115 15.85 16.34 -8.39
C ASN A 115 15.48 15.89 -9.81
N PHE A 116 15.88 14.69 -10.24
CA PHE A 116 15.42 14.12 -11.50
C PHE A 116 13.98 13.64 -11.39
N GLU A 117 13.26 13.80 -12.49
CA GLU A 117 11.89 13.32 -12.65
C GLU A 117 11.90 11.82 -12.86
N ILE A 118 11.43 11.07 -11.86
CA ILE A 118 11.39 9.62 -11.93
C ILE A 118 10.12 9.16 -12.64
N PHE A 119 8.97 9.61 -12.11
CA PHE A 119 7.66 9.19 -12.58
C PHE A 119 6.74 10.37 -12.82
N ARG A 120 5.85 10.25 -13.82
CA ARG A 120 4.58 10.97 -13.83
C ARG A 120 3.52 10.05 -13.24
N VAL A 121 2.77 10.56 -12.28
CA VAL A 121 1.80 9.79 -11.51
C VAL A 121 0.45 10.45 -11.65
N LYS A 122 -0.54 9.69 -12.10
CA LYS A 122 -1.93 10.10 -12.15
C LYS A 122 -2.80 9.11 -11.38
N LEU A 123 -3.61 9.64 -10.48
CA LEU A 123 -4.56 8.85 -9.71
C LEU A 123 -5.97 9.35 -10.01
N TYR A 124 -6.84 8.43 -10.36
CA TYR A 124 -8.23 8.68 -10.65
C TYR A 124 -9.11 7.91 -9.68
N LYS A 125 -10.26 8.50 -9.35
CA LYS A 125 -11.37 7.76 -8.74
C LYS A 125 -12.31 7.33 -9.85
N VAL A 126 -12.79 6.10 -9.76
CA VAL A 126 -13.85 5.57 -10.64
C VAL A 126 -15.18 5.68 -9.89
N ASN A 127 -16.14 6.36 -10.51
CA ASN A 127 -17.50 6.53 -10.01
C ASN A 127 -18.38 5.32 -10.33
N SER A 128 -19.58 5.26 -9.75
CA SER A 128 -20.54 4.18 -9.99
C SER A 128 -21.08 4.13 -11.43
N ASP A 129 -21.06 5.26 -12.13
CA ASP A 129 -21.42 5.37 -13.55
C ASP A 129 -20.24 5.10 -14.50
N MET A 130 -19.12 4.60 -13.97
CA MET A 130 -17.85 4.35 -14.67
C MET A 130 -17.13 5.62 -15.16
N SER A 131 -17.62 6.82 -14.84
CA SER A 131 -16.87 8.04 -15.08
C SER A 131 -15.67 8.13 -14.15
N GLU A 132 -14.62 8.83 -14.58
CA GLU A 132 -13.41 9.01 -13.80
C GLU A 132 -13.21 10.47 -13.45
N TYR A 133 -12.82 10.76 -12.20
CA TYR A 133 -12.30 12.07 -11.84
C TYR A 133 -10.84 11.98 -11.40
N LEU A 134 -10.04 12.92 -11.89
CA LEU A 134 -8.63 13.03 -11.56
C LEU A 134 -8.48 13.54 -10.11
N ILE A 135 -7.86 12.74 -9.26
CA ILE A 135 -7.53 13.12 -7.87
C ILE A 135 -6.20 13.85 -7.82
N SER A 136 -5.20 13.32 -8.52
CA SER A 136 -3.85 13.88 -8.51
C SER A 136 -3.14 13.64 -9.82
N ASP A 137 -2.41 14.64 -10.30
CA ASP A 137 -1.44 14.55 -11.41
C ASP A 137 -0.18 15.29 -10.98
N PHE A 138 0.91 14.56 -10.78
CA PHE A 138 2.17 15.15 -10.35
C PHE A 138 3.37 14.37 -10.90
N ILE A 139 4.53 15.03 -10.82
CA ILE A 139 5.82 14.43 -11.16
C ILE A 139 6.51 14.05 -9.85
N HIS A 140 6.75 12.76 -9.66
CA HIS A 140 7.55 12.26 -8.56
C HIS A 140 9.03 12.42 -8.91
N ARG A 141 9.76 13.14 -8.07
CA ARG A 141 11.21 13.34 -8.17
C ARG A 141 11.91 12.63 -7.03
N ASN A 142 13.15 12.23 -7.25
CA ASN A 142 13.95 11.75 -6.14
C ASN A 142 14.19 12.90 -5.16
N ASN A 143 13.74 12.73 -3.92
CA ASN A 143 14.03 13.66 -2.84
C ASN A 143 14.77 12.86 -1.75
N ILE A 144 16.10 12.81 -1.84
CA ILE A 144 16.98 12.03 -0.96
C ILE A 144 17.06 12.68 0.43
N VAL A 145 15.93 12.80 1.14
CA VAL A 145 15.92 13.13 2.56
C VAL A 145 16.24 11.87 3.38
N ARG A 146 15.75 10.70 2.93
CA ARG A 146 16.09 9.36 3.44
C ARG A 146 16.05 8.33 2.30
N SER A 147 16.91 7.30 2.34
CA SER A 147 16.94 6.24 1.32
C SER A 147 15.62 5.50 1.14
N SER A 148 14.78 5.44 2.18
CA SER A 148 13.41 4.87 2.11
C SER A 148 12.42 5.77 1.38
N ASP A 149 12.64 7.08 1.40
CA ASP A 149 11.66 8.08 0.95
C ASP A 149 11.68 8.21 -0.59
N ALA A 150 12.82 7.88 -1.22
CA ALA A 150 12.97 7.77 -2.67
C ALA A 150 12.00 6.77 -3.32
N PHE A 151 11.47 5.83 -2.52
CA PHE A 151 10.55 4.81 -2.99
C PHE A 151 9.08 5.15 -2.71
N THR A 152 8.80 6.12 -1.86
CA THR A 152 7.41 6.47 -1.53
C THR A 152 6.87 7.45 -2.55
N ILE A 153 5.89 7.03 -3.35
CA ILE A 153 5.36 7.83 -4.44
C ILE A 153 4.24 8.75 -3.94
N THR A 154 3.19 8.16 -3.36
CA THR A 154 2.05 8.91 -2.80
C THR A 154 1.20 8.02 -1.88
N PRO A 155 0.59 8.57 -0.83
CA PRO A 155 -0.42 7.84 -0.04
C PRO A 155 -1.68 7.57 -0.88
N VAL A 156 -2.35 6.44 -0.60
CA VAL A 156 -3.67 6.16 -1.16
C VAL A 156 -4.73 6.98 -0.39
N PRO A 157 -5.63 7.72 -1.06
CA PRO A 157 -6.69 8.51 -0.44
C PRO A 157 -7.48 7.73 0.60
N SER A 158 -7.98 8.38 1.66
CA SER A 158 -8.70 7.72 2.76
C SER A 158 -10.05 7.13 2.35
N GLU A 159 -10.70 7.71 1.35
CA GLU A 159 -12.03 7.30 0.86
C GLU A 159 -12.04 5.88 0.27
N TYR A 160 -13.17 5.18 0.44
CA TYR A 160 -13.36 3.83 -0.09
C TYR A 160 -13.93 3.84 -1.51
N GLY A 161 -13.61 2.80 -2.28
CA GLY A 161 -14.14 2.56 -3.63
C GLY A 161 -13.04 2.18 -4.62
N GLN A 162 -13.33 2.35 -5.91
CA GLN A 162 -12.43 1.95 -6.99
C GLN A 162 -11.57 3.12 -7.46
N TYR A 163 -10.30 2.84 -7.75
CA TYR A 163 -9.31 3.82 -8.19
C TYR A 163 -8.55 3.27 -9.40
N ARG A 164 -8.13 4.17 -10.29
CA ARG A 164 -7.22 3.85 -11.39
C ARG A 164 -5.91 4.61 -11.19
N LEU A 165 -4.80 3.89 -11.19
CA LEU A 165 -3.46 4.45 -11.07
C LEU A 165 -2.72 4.29 -12.38
N GLU A 166 -2.15 5.40 -12.84
CA GLU A 166 -1.28 5.47 -14.00
C GLU A 166 0.08 5.99 -13.54
N VAL A 167 1.14 5.24 -13.82
CA VAL A 167 2.52 5.63 -13.51
C VAL A 167 3.34 5.46 -14.78
N THR A 168 3.99 6.54 -15.21
CA THR A 168 4.85 6.54 -16.40
C THR A 168 6.29 6.87 -15.99
N VAL A 169 7.25 6.08 -16.45
CA VAL A 169 8.68 6.30 -16.28
C VAL A 169 9.12 7.48 -17.15
N LEU A 170 9.74 8.50 -16.55
CA LEU A 170 10.14 9.71 -17.27
C LEU A 170 11.62 9.72 -17.70
N GLY A 171 12.48 9.00 -17.00
CA GLY A 171 13.90 8.89 -17.34
C GLY A 171 14.24 7.66 -18.15
N GLU A 172 15.44 7.71 -18.74
CA GLU A 172 16.04 6.61 -19.49
C GLU A 172 17.27 6.16 -18.71
N TRP A 173 17.20 4.98 -18.11
CA TRP A 173 18.23 4.46 -17.21
C TRP A 173 18.56 3.01 -17.57
N PRO A 174 19.20 2.78 -18.74
CA PRO A 174 19.59 1.43 -19.15
C PRO A 174 20.48 0.72 -18.11
N GLU A 175 21.16 1.46 -17.23
CA GLU A 175 21.96 0.91 -16.12
C GLU A 175 21.11 0.19 -15.06
N LEU A 176 19.78 0.38 -15.07
CA LEU A 176 18.82 -0.36 -14.24
C LEU A 176 18.33 -1.65 -14.92
N GLU A 177 18.80 -1.99 -16.13
CA GLU A 177 18.57 -3.30 -16.72
C GLU A 177 19.57 -4.31 -16.12
N ILE A 178 19.36 -4.67 -14.85
CA ILE A 178 20.26 -5.54 -14.09
C ILE A 178 19.60 -6.92 -13.93
N ASN A 179 20.33 -7.97 -14.34
CA ASN A 179 19.90 -9.34 -14.16
C ASN A 179 19.68 -9.65 -12.67
N GLY A 180 18.50 -10.19 -12.36
CA GLY A 180 18.10 -10.53 -10.99
C GLY A 180 17.60 -9.36 -10.15
N LEU A 181 17.35 -8.20 -10.76
CA LEU A 181 16.52 -7.14 -10.19
C LEU A 181 15.18 -7.06 -10.92
N SER A 182 14.10 -6.94 -10.15
CA SER A 182 12.76 -6.69 -10.65
C SER A 182 12.16 -5.47 -9.98
N TYR A 183 11.49 -4.64 -10.77
CA TYR A 183 10.91 -3.38 -10.32
C TYR A 183 9.40 -3.45 -10.39
N PHE A 184 8.74 -3.01 -9.32
CA PHE A 184 7.28 -3.01 -9.23
C PHE A 184 6.79 -1.68 -8.67
N ILE A 185 5.71 -1.15 -9.24
CA ILE A 185 4.87 -0.21 -8.48
C ILE A 185 3.99 -1.07 -7.57
N THR A 186 4.09 -0.81 -6.28
CA THR A 186 3.47 -1.62 -5.24
C THR A 186 2.51 -0.78 -4.43
N ILE A 187 1.29 -1.28 -4.25
CA ILE A 187 0.40 -0.74 -3.20
C ILE A 187 0.60 -1.60 -1.96
N LYS A 188 1.08 -0.98 -0.88
CA LYS A 188 1.35 -1.66 0.39
C LYS A 188 0.61 -0.98 1.54
N THR A 189 0.05 -1.79 2.43
CA THR A 189 -0.57 -1.35 3.66
C THR A 189 0.42 -1.49 4.82
N TYR A 190 0.54 -0.44 5.61
CA TYR A 190 1.33 -0.36 6.83
C TYR A 190 0.38 -0.24 8.02
N VAL A 191 0.54 -1.15 8.96
CA VAL A 191 -0.10 -1.06 10.27
C VAL A 191 0.85 -0.33 11.20
N ASN A 192 0.38 0.78 11.75
CA ASN A 192 1.10 1.49 12.80
C ASN A 192 0.87 0.74 14.12
N ASN A 193 1.91 0.04 14.60
CA ASN A 193 1.95 -0.57 15.93
C ASN A 193 2.36 0.43 16.99
#